data_AF-A0A5N6AST5-F1
#
_entry.id   AF-A0A5N6AST5-F1
#
_cell.length_a   1.000
_cell.length_b   1.000
_cell.length_c   1.000
_cell.angle_alpha   90.00
_cell.angle_beta   90.00
_cell.angle_gamma   90.00
#
_symmetry.space_group_name_H-M   'P 1'
#
loop_
_entity.id
_entity.type
_entity.pdbx_description
1 polymer ?
#
loop_
_entity_poly.entity_id
_entity_poly.type
_entity_poly.pdbx_seq_one_letter_code
_entity_poly.pdbx_strand_id
1 'polypeptide(L)'
;MLVEARAVDGLFVPARASGGPREILLRDVRAPLVPPGGRLPDVEDAELALLDDRGTVLGAYPLRAAAAAGRVNGRDLRLRCAFHRYPHPAAGAVWEAWARAFPPPARAWAAGGPEHRAAWLEAARLHAAAAPRGRPAERTGGAYDLDGRALTDPPALYCALGEALNGPAGYYGANLDALHDCLAGGFGPRPPFRLRWHHAAVARAHLGPRPTPGDPQRGFLDTVLTLLGEAGVAVTEE
;
A
#
# COMPACT_ATOMS: atom_id res chain seq x y z
N MET A 1 7.06 19.34 -12.60
CA MET A 1 6.47 20.52 -11.94
C MET A 1 5.87 20.04 -10.63
N LEU A 2 6.13 20.71 -9.50
CA LEU A 2 5.61 20.33 -8.19
C LEU A 2 4.45 21.25 -7.81
N VAL A 3 3.35 20.68 -7.31
CA VAL A 3 2.22 21.40 -6.70
C VAL A 3 2.12 20.94 -5.26
N GLU A 4 2.21 21.88 -4.30
CA GLU A 4 2.00 21.61 -2.88
C GLU A 4 0.63 22.15 -2.46
N ALA A 5 -0.15 21.36 -1.74
CA ALA A 5 -1.47 21.71 -1.24
C ALA A 5 -1.68 21.14 0.17
N ARG A 6 -2.54 21.77 0.96
CA ARG A 6 -2.79 21.39 2.36
C ARG A 6 -3.58 20.09 2.50
N ALA A 7 -4.50 19.81 1.57
CA ALA A 7 -5.35 18.63 1.60
C ALA A 7 -5.82 18.25 0.19
N VAL A 8 -6.43 17.07 0.04
CA VAL A 8 -7.04 16.60 -1.21
C VAL A 8 -8.42 16.00 -0.96
N ASP A 9 -9.44 16.59 -1.57
CA ASP A 9 -10.80 16.02 -1.59
C ASP A 9 -10.99 15.12 -2.83
N GLY A 10 -11.89 14.16 -2.75
CA GLY A 10 -12.28 13.29 -3.88
C GLY A 10 -11.36 12.09 -4.11
N LEU A 11 -10.14 12.07 -3.56
CA LEU A 11 -9.15 11.02 -3.79
C LEU A 11 -9.66 9.63 -3.33
N PHE A 12 -10.22 9.53 -2.13
CA PHE A 12 -10.67 8.28 -1.50
C PHE A 12 -12.18 8.03 -1.61
N VAL A 13 -12.88 8.66 -2.56
CA VAL A 13 -14.31 8.40 -2.80
C VAL A 13 -14.49 7.06 -3.54
N PRO A 14 -15.51 6.23 -3.24
CA PRO A 14 -15.81 5.04 -4.03
C PRO A 14 -15.97 5.34 -5.52
N ALA A 15 -15.38 4.51 -6.38
CA ALA A 15 -15.53 4.67 -7.82
C ALA A 15 -16.96 4.34 -8.25
N ARG A 16 -17.61 5.24 -8.99
CA ARG A 16 -19.00 5.05 -9.47
C ARG A 16 -19.12 4.06 -10.64
N ALA A 17 -18.00 3.73 -11.28
CA ALA A 17 -17.87 2.74 -12.35
C ALA A 17 -16.44 2.16 -12.36
N SER A 18 -16.24 1.04 -13.04
CA SER A 18 -14.94 0.41 -13.25
C SER A 18 -14.12 1.17 -14.30
N GLY A 19 -13.52 2.30 -13.88
CA GLY A 19 -12.59 3.11 -14.68
C GLY A 19 -13.12 4.46 -15.13
N GLY A 20 -12.23 5.27 -15.71
CA GLY A 20 -12.51 6.62 -16.23
C GLY A 20 -11.76 7.76 -15.52
N PRO A 21 -11.97 9.02 -15.95
CA PRO A 21 -11.42 10.18 -15.26
C PRO A 21 -12.15 10.42 -13.93
N ARG A 22 -11.38 10.67 -12.87
CA ARG A 22 -11.82 11.16 -11.56
C ARG A 22 -11.48 12.64 -11.43
N GLU A 23 -12.37 13.38 -10.79
CA GLU A 23 -12.09 14.72 -10.30
C GLU A 23 -11.60 14.65 -8.85
N ILE A 24 -10.47 15.30 -8.56
CA ILE A 24 -9.97 15.56 -7.21
C ILE A 24 -9.72 17.05 -7.03
N LEU A 25 -9.70 17.52 -5.78
CA LEU A 25 -9.56 18.94 -5.45
C LEU A 25 -8.44 19.14 -4.43
N LEU A 26 -7.32 19.69 -4.87
CA LEU A 26 -6.20 20.07 -4.02
C LEU A 26 -6.53 21.41 -3.32
N ARG A 27 -6.68 21.37 -2.00
CA ARG A 27 -7.10 22.51 -1.17
C ARG A 27 -5.93 23.35 -0.69
N ASP A 28 -6.11 24.68 -0.65
CA ASP A 28 -5.11 25.65 -0.15
C ASP A 28 -3.72 25.39 -0.76
N VAL A 29 -3.64 25.53 -2.09
CA VAL A 29 -2.39 25.36 -2.85
C VAL A 29 -1.37 26.41 -2.41
N ARG A 30 -0.19 25.94 -2.03
CA ARG A 30 0.95 26.71 -1.51
C ARG A 30 2.04 26.95 -2.56
N ALA A 31 2.20 26.01 -3.48
CA ALA A 31 3.14 26.06 -4.60
C ALA A 31 2.56 25.34 -5.83
N PRO A 32 2.98 25.66 -7.06
CA PRO A 32 3.92 26.72 -7.42
C PRO A 32 3.23 28.08 -7.49
N LEU A 33 4.00 29.17 -7.37
CA LEU A 33 3.48 30.50 -7.67
C LEU A 33 3.43 30.69 -9.20
N VAL A 34 2.21 30.80 -9.74
CA VAL A 34 1.97 31.05 -11.18
C VAL A 34 1.60 32.53 -11.39
N PRO A 35 2.14 33.23 -12.42
CA PRO A 35 1.74 34.60 -12.75
C PRO A 35 0.24 34.73 -13.08
N PRO A 36 -0.37 35.92 -12.93
CA PRO A 36 -1.76 36.16 -13.32
C PRO A 36 -2.03 35.74 -14.77
N GLY A 37 -3.08 34.95 -14.99
CA GLY A 37 -3.43 34.41 -16.32
C GLY A 37 -2.63 33.17 -16.76
N GLY A 38 -1.55 32.82 -16.06
CA GLY A 38 -0.85 31.55 -16.30
C GLY A 38 -1.69 30.35 -15.82
N ARG A 39 -1.65 29.25 -16.58
CA ARG A 39 -2.29 27.97 -16.25
C ARG A 39 -1.20 26.91 -16.06
N LEU A 40 -1.43 25.97 -15.14
CA LEU A 40 -0.61 24.76 -15.04
C LEU A 40 -0.81 23.90 -16.31
N PRO A 41 0.26 23.39 -16.94
CA PRO A 41 0.12 22.46 -18.06
C PRO A 41 -0.60 21.18 -17.63
N ASP A 42 -1.36 20.61 -18.57
CA ASP A 42 -1.86 19.25 -18.45
C ASP A 42 -0.67 18.28 -18.61
N VAL A 43 -0.63 17.20 -17.84
CA VAL A 43 0.51 16.26 -17.79
C VAL A 43 0.04 14.81 -17.95
N GLU A 44 0.72 14.05 -18.80
CA GLU A 44 0.33 12.65 -19.09
C GLU A 44 0.63 11.71 -17.92
N ASP A 45 1.74 11.95 -17.21
CA ASP A 45 2.18 11.23 -16.02
C ASP A 45 2.49 12.23 -14.90
N ALA A 46 1.97 11.96 -13.71
CA ALA A 46 2.25 12.70 -12.48
C ALA A 46 2.10 11.79 -11.26
N GLU A 47 2.55 12.26 -10.10
CA GLU A 47 2.34 11.57 -8.83
C GLU A 47 1.69 12.53 -7.82
N LEU A 48 0.72 12.00 -7.06
CA LEU A 48 0.18 12.67 -5.88
C LEU A 48 0.86 12.08 -4.65
N ALA A 49 1.90 12.78 -4.18
CA ALA A 49 2.58 12.45 -2.94
C ALA A 49 1.72 12.82 -1.72
N LEU A 50 1.70 11.93 -0.73
CA LEU A 50 1.10 12.15 0.58
C LEU A 50 2.23 12.34 1.58
N LEU A 51 2.15 13.40 2.38
CA LEU A 51 3.23 13.87 3.26
C LEU A 51 2.87 13.70 4.74
N ASP A 52 3.88 13.57 5.60
CA ASP A 52 3.74 13.76 7.05
C ASP A 52 3.72 15.27 7.43
N ASP A 53 3.45 15.56 8.70
CA ASP A 53 3.46 16.94 9.24
C ASP A 53 4.81 17.67 9.10
N ARG A 54 5.90 16.98 8.71
CA ARG A 54 7.23 17.54 8.45
C ARG A 54 7.53 17.73 6.95
N GLY A 55 6.59 17.38 6.07
CA GLY A 55 6.76 17.39 4.61
C GLY A 55 7.48 16.16 4.04
N THR A 56 7.68 15.11 4.83
CA THR A 56 8.31 13.85 4.38
C THR A 56 7.31 13.04 3.55
N VAL A 57 7.71 12.55 2.38
CA VAL A 57 6.87 11.66 1.57
C VAL A 57 6.64 10.33 2.30
N LEU A 58 5.37 10.05 2.60
CA LEU A 58 4.90 8.77 3.14
C LEU A 58 4.48 7.79 2.05
N GLY A 59 4.01 8.28 0.91
CA GLY A 59 3.51 7.46 -0.19
C GLY A 59 3.17 8.32 -1.39
N ALA A 60 2.98 7.71 -2.56
CA ALA A 60 2.57 8.43 -3.76
C ALA A 60 1.56 7.61 -4.57
N TYR A 61 0.53 8.26 -5.10
CA TYR A 61 -0.39 7.67 -6.08
C TYR A 61 -0.03 8.14 -7.49
N PRO A 62 0.29 7.21 -8.43
CA PRO A 62 0.51 7.58 -9.82
C PRO A 62 -0.80 8.02 -10.48
N LEU A 63 -0.76 9.19 -11.11
CA LEU A 63 -1.84 9.81 -11.87
C LEU A 63 -1.53 9.73 -13.36
N ARG A 64 -2.56 9.43 -14.17
CA ARG A 64 -2.51 9.49 -15.64
C ARG A 64 -3.39 10.62 -16.16
N ALA A 65 -2.98 11.22 -17.28
CA ALA A 65 -3.72 12.26 -18.00
C ALA A 65 -4.30 13.35 -17.07
N ALA A 66 -3.45 13.87 -16.18
CA ALA A 66 -3.84 14.85 -15.17
C ALA A 66 -4.00 16.23 -15.82
N ALA A 67 -5.25 16.59 -16.09
CA ALA A 67 -5.64 17.88 -16.64
C ALA A 67 -6.00 18.86 -15.51
N ALA A 68 -5.36 20.03 -15.51
CA ALA A 68 -5.47 21.03 -14.46
C ALA A 68 -6.54 22.08 -14.79
N ALA A 69 -7.55 22.22 -13.92
CA ALA A 69 -8.66 23.17 -14.05
C ALA A 69 -8.87 23.95 -12.74
N GLY A 70 -9.48 25.13 -12.81
CA GLY A 70 -9.63 25.97 -11.61
C GLY A 70 -8.33 26.68 -11.21
N ARG A 71 -8.05 26.84 -9.91
CA ARG A 71 -7.24 27.97 -9.43
C ARG A 71 -5.90 27.63 -8.78
N VAL A 72 -4.87 28.19 -9.41
CA VAL A 72 -3.62 28.69 -8.81
C VAL A 72 -3.34 30.04 -9.48
N ASN A 73 -2.93 31.12 -8.84
CA ASN A 73 -2.69 31.36 -7.41
C ASN A 73 -3.95 31.64 -6.56
N GLY A 74 -5.15 31.72 -7.15
CA GLY A 74 -6.41 32.04 -6.43
C GLY A 74 -6.95 30.96 -5.46
N ARG A 75 -6.10 29.94 -5.19
CA ARG A 75 -6.25 28.73 -4.37
C ARG A 75 -7.42 27.81 -4.74
N ASP A 76 -7.27 26.55 -4.31
CA ASP A 76 -8.03 25.37 -4.71
C ASP A 76 -7.90 24.98 -6.20
N LEU A 77 -7.08 23.95 -6.46
CA LEU A 77 -6.83 23.40 -7.80
C LEU A 77 -7.64 22.12 -8.02
N ARG A 78 -8.48 22.11 -9.05
CA ARG A 78 -9.25 20.95 -9.48
C ARG A 78 -8.45 20.16 -10.53
N LEU A 79 -8.22 18.88 -10.28
CA LEU A 79 -7.51 17.99 -11.21
C LEU A 79 -8.48 16.93 -11.73
N ARG A 80 -8.58 16.81 -13.06
CA ARG A 80 -9.21 15.66 -13.71
C ARG A 80 -8.10 14.69 -14.10
N CYS A 81 -8.06 13.52 -13.49
CA CYS A 81 -6.98 12.54 -13.65
C CYS A 81 -7.55 11.11 -13.71
N ALA A 82 -6.78 10.15 -14.21
CA ALA A 82 -7.08 8.73 -14.13
C ALA A 82 -6.05 8.00 -13.25
N PHE A 83 -6.41 6.81 -12.78
CA PHE A 83 -5.54 5.94 -11.99
C PHE A 83 -5.53 4.56 -12.64
N HIS A 84 -4.38 3.88 -12.66
CA HIS A 84 -4.33 2.48 -13.10
C HIS A 84 -5.11 1.56 -12.13
N ARG A 85 -5.05 1.85 -10.83
CA ARG A 85 -5.93 1.34 -9.79
C ARG A 85 -6.38 2.53 -8.94
N TYR A 86 -7.69 2.75 -8.78
CA TYR A 86 -8.18 3.81 -7.90
C TYR A 86 -7.75 3.58 -6.44
N PRO A 87 -7.47 4.64 -5.68
CA PRO A 87 -7.23 4.55 -4.25
C PRO A 87 -8.36 3.84 -3.51
N HIS A 88 -8.01 2.97 -2.57
CA HIS A 88 -8.98 2.29 -1.72
C HIS A 88 -9.73 3.33 -0.85
N PRO A 89 -11.08 3.28 -0.72
CA PRO A 89 -11.80 4.33 0.03
C PRO A 89 -11.38 4.46 1.51
N ALA A 90 -11.07 3.35 2.17
CA ALA A 90 -10.54 3.35 3.54
C ALA A 90 -9.06 3.81 3.66
N ALA A 91 -8.31 3.99 2.55
CA ALA A 91 -6.91 4.40 2.61
C ALA A 91 -6.71 5.81 3.15
N GLY A 92 -7.69 6.72 2.99
CA GLY A 92 -7.61 8.07 3.56
C GLY A 92 -7.37 8.06 5.07
N ALA A 93 -8.11 7.23 5.81
CA ALA A 93 -7.95 7.11 7.26
C ALA A 93 -6.58 6.51 7.66
N VAL A 94 -6.03 5.59 6.85
CA VAL A 94 -4.68 5.03 7.06
C VAL A 94 -3.62 6.10 6.85
N TRP A 95 -3.68 6.82 5.72
CA TRP A 95 -2.72 7.87 5.39
C TRP A 95 -2.76 9.04 6.37
N GLU A 96 -3.94 9.47 6.81
CA GLU A 96 -4.05 10.50 7.84
C GLU A 96 -3.48 10.05 9.19
N ALA A 97 -3.66 8.78 9.57
CA ALA A 97 -3.07 8.26 10.80
C ALA A 97 -1.54 8.24 10.72
N TRP A 98 -0.98 7.86 9.58
CA TRP A 98 0.46 7.86 9.33
C TRP A 98 1.04 9.27 9.23
N ALA A 99 0.31 10.23 8.64
CA ALA A 99 0.72 11.64 8.56
C ALA A 99 0.91 12.27 9.94
N ARG A 100 0.05 11.88 10.90
CA ARG A 100 0.13 12.30 12.31
C ARG A 100 1.22 11.57 13.10
N ALA A 101 1.47 10.28 12.81
CA ALA A 101 2.49 9.48 13.47
C ALA A 101 2.99 8.31 12.59
N PHE A 102 4.25 8.37 12.16
CA PHE A 102 4.92 7.30 11.42
C PHE A 102 6.28 6.95 12.05
N PRO A 103 6.66 5.65 12.18
CA PRO A 103 5.86 4.47 11.84
C PRO A 103 4.68 4.27 12.82
N PRO A 104 3.60 3.60 12.38
CA PRO A 104 2.47 3.30 13.24
C PRO A 104 2.82 2.21 14.28
N PRO A 105 1.99 2.05 15.34
CA PRO A 105 2.12 0.91 16.26
C PRO A 105 2.00 -0.43 15.55
N ALA A 106 2.74 -1.43 16.03
CA ALA A 106 2.65 -2.80 15.54
C ALA A 106 1.20 -3.32 15.62
N ARG A 107 0.79 -4.11 14.62
CA ARG A 107 -0.56 -4.67 14.48
C ARG A 107 -1.70 -3.67 14.32
N ALA A 108 -1.43 -2.39 14.05
CA ALA A 108 -2.47 -1.40 13.76
C ALA A 108 -3.28 -1.72 12.46
N TRP A 109 -2.74 -2.55 11.56
CA TRP A 109 -3.48 -3.16 10.45
C TRP A 109 -4.58 -4.12 10.91
N ALA A 110 -4.40 -4.78 12.06
CA ALA A 110 -5.33 -5.79 12.58
C ALA A 110 -6.52 -5.20 13.34
N ALA A 111 -6.50 -3.90 13.67
CA ALA A 111 -7.53 -3.23 14.45
C ALA A 111 -8.86 -3.00 13.70
N GLY A 112 -8.84 -3.08 12.36
CA GLY A 112 -10.03 -2.87 11.51
C GLY A 112 -10.54 -4.13 10.80
N GLY A 113 -11.65 -3.99 10.10
CA GLY A 113 -12.21 -5.03 9.22
C GLY A 113 -11.45 -5.20 7.90
N PRO A 114 -11.93 -6.06 6.97
CA PRO A 114 -11.27 -6.34 5.70
C PRO A 114 -10.95 -5.09 4.86
N GLU A 115 -11.86 -4.11 4.81
CA GLU A 115 -11.67 -2.84 4.09
C GLU A 115 -10.47 -2.03 4.61
N HIS A 116 -10.24 -2.04 5.94
CA HIS A 116 -9.09 -1.38 6.56
C HIS A 116 -7.79 -2.12 6.23
N ARG A 117 -7.82 -3.45 6.17
CA ARG A 117 -6.64 -4.28 5.83
C ARG A 117 -6.27 -4.14 4.37
N ALA A 118 -7.27 -4.08 3.47
CA ALA A 118 -7.06 -3.79 2.05
C ALA A 118 -6.47 -2.40 1.83
N ALA A 119 -7.00 -1.38 2.53
CA ALA A 119 -6.44 -0.03 2.55
C ALA A 119 -5.02 0.03 3.11
N TRP A 120 -4.75 -0.68 4.21
CA TRP A 120 -3.43 -0.75 4.83
C TRP A 120 -2.40 -1.40 3.91
N LEU A 121 -2.77 -2.51 3.26
CA LEU A 121 -1.91 -3.20 2.32
C LEU A 121 -1.59 -2.33 1.09
N GLU A 122 -2.58 -1.58 0.58
CA GLU A 122 -2.35 -0.58 -0.46
C GLU A 122 -1.35 0.49 0.01
N ALA A 123 -1.56 1.05 1.20
CA ALA A 123 -0.69 2.08 1.77
C ALA A 123 0.74 1.57 2.01
N ALA A 124 0.92 0.38 2.58
CA ALA A 124 2.22 -0.24 2.80
C ALA A 124 2.99 -0.48 1.50
N ARG A 125 2.31 -0.96 0.45
CA ARG A 125 2.90 -1.12 -0.89
C ARG A 125 3.34 0.21 -1.50
N LEU A 126 2.52 1.25 -1.40
CA LEU A 126 2.85 2.58 -1.93
C LEU A 126 3.95 3.27 -1.12
N HIS A 127 3.97 3.07 0.20
CA HIS A 127 5.06 3.53 1.06
C HIS A 127 6.39 2.86 0.69
N ALA A 128 6.41 1.53 0.55
CA ALA A 128 7.61 0.79 0.16
C ALA A 128 8.14 1.16 -1.24
N ALA A 129 7.25 1.62 -2.14
CA ALA A 129 7.63 2.14 -3.45
C ALA A 129 8.18 3.59 -3.41
N ALA A 130 7.62 4.43 -2.54
CA ALA A 130 7.96 5.86 -2.42
C ALA A 130 8.97 6.19 -1.31
N ALA A 131 9.46 5.18 -0.58
CA ALA A 131 10.29 5.35 0.61
C ALA A 131 11.54 6.21 0.31
N PRO A 132 11.79 7.33 1.04
CA PRO A 132 12.92 8.22 0.77
C PRO A 132 14.31 7.58 0.90
N ARG A 133 14.39 6.42 1.56
CA ARG A 133 15.63 5.63 1.72
C ARG A 133 15.81 4.55 0.65
N GLY A 134 14.95 4.52 -0.36
CA GLY A 134 14.85 3.42 -1.32
C GLY A 134 14.16 2.18 -0.73
N ARG A 135 14.21 1.06 -1.47
CA ARG A 135 13.66 -0.23 -1.00
C ARG A 135 14.37 -0.68 0.28
N PRO A 136 13.71 -1.49 1.15
CA PRO A 136 14.36 -2.06 2.34
C PRO A 136 15.63 -2.81 1.95
N ALA A 137 16.74 -2.55 2.66
CA ALA A 137 18.02 -3.20 2.39
C ALA A 137 17.87 -4.73 2.43
N GLU A 138 18.44 -5.41 1.42
CA GLU A 138 18.42 -6.88 1.35
C GLU A 138 19.14 -7.49 2.55
N ARG A 139 18.50 -8.46 3.20
CA ARG A 139 19.02 -9.20 4.36
C ARG A 139 18.92 -10.68 4.08
N THR A 140 19.98 -11.45 4.29
CA THR A 140 19.95 -12.91 4.13
C THR A 140 19.82 -13.59 5.49
N GLY A 141 19.06 -14.70 5.54
CA GLY A 141 18.82 -15.42 6.79
C GLY A 141 17.96 -14.66 7.80
N GLY A 142 18.10 -15.08 9.07
CA GLY A 142 17.29 -14.59 10.19
C GLY A 142 16.15 -15.55 10.58
N ALA A 143 15.46 -15.17 11.65
CA ALA A 143 14.20 -15.75 12.08
C ALA A 143 13.22 -14.59 12.32
N TYR A 144 12.01 -14.73 11.79
CA TYR A 144 10.97 -13.72 11.83
C TYR A 144 9.70 -14.32 12.43
N ASP A 145 9.00 -13.55 13.25
CA ASP A 145 7.80 -13.97 13.96
C ASP A 145 6.56 -13.30 13.35
N LEU A 146 5.58 -14.11 12.94
CA LEU A 146 4.33 -13.69 12.31
C LEU A 146 3.17 -14.00 13.25
N ASP A 147 2.42 -12.96 13.66
CA ASP A 147 1.23 -13.09 14.52
C ASP A 147 -0.01 -13.41 13.69
N GLY A 148 -0.41 -14.68 13.71
CA GLY A 148 -1.55 -15.22 12.98
C GLY A 148 -2.93 -14.86 13.55
N ARG A 149 -3.04 -14.24 14.74
CA ARG A 149 -4.32 -14.05 15.48
C ARG A 149 -5.41 -13.30 14.70
N ALA A 150 -5.03 -12.55 13.68
CA ALA A 150 -5.94 -11.74 12.88
C ALA A 150 -5.98 -12.15 11.40
N LEU A 151 -5.51 -13.35 11.03
CA LEU A 151 -5.42 -13.80 9.64
C LEU A 151 -6.71 -14.42 9.10
N THR A 152 -7.73 -13.55 8.97
CA THR A 152 -9.09 -13.90 8.54
C THR A 152 -9.35 -13.72 7.04
N ASP A 153 -8.49 -12.99 6.34
CA ASP A 153 -8.64 -12.60 4.93
C ASP A 153 -7.28 -12.43 4.24
N PRO A 154 -7.19 -12.50 2.89
CA PRO A 154 -5.91 -12.37 2.19
C PRO A 154 -5.18 -11.04 2.45
N PRO A 155 -5.83 -9.86 2.53
CA PRO A 155 -5.16 -8.62 2.93
C PRO A 155 -4.48 -8.70 4.30
N ALA A 156 -5.13 -9.32 5.30
CA ALA A 156 -4.53 -9.58 6.61
C ALA A 156 -3.19 -10.34 6.51
N LEU A 157 -3.15 -11.39 5.68
CA LEU A 157 -1.95 -12.24 5.50
C LEU A 157 -0.76 -11.42 4.99
N TYR A 158 -0.97 -10.63 3.94
CA TYR A 158 0.09 -9.80 3.37
C TYR A 158 0.50 -8.65 4.30
N CYS A 159 -0.42 -8.09 5.10
CA CYS A 159 -0.07 -7.14 6.16
C CYS A 159 0.83 -7.76 7.24
N ALA A 160 0.51 -8.97 7.69
CA ALA A 160 1.30 -9.68 8.69
C ALA A 160 2.68 -10.10 8.17
N LEU A 161 2.78 -10.58 6.92
CA LEU A 161 4.06 -10.86 6.26
C LEU A 161 4.92 -9.59 6.14
N GLY A 162 4.33 -8.49 5.67
CA GLY A 162 5.01 -7.20 5.56
C GLY A 162 5.52 -6.69 6.91
N GLU A 163 4.70 -6.80 7.96
CA GLU A 163 5.06 -6.37 9.32
C GLU A 163 6.12 -7.27 9.97
N ALA A 164 6.01 -8.60 9.83
CA ALA A 164 6.97 -9.56 10.38
C ALA A 164 8.36 -9.42 9.74
N LEU A 165 8.42 -9.15 8.44
CA LEU A 165 9.66 -9.17 7.66
C LEU A 165 10.34 -7.80 7.58
N ASN A 166 9.57 -6.70 7.59
CA ASN A 166 10.07 -5.33 7.40
C ASN A 166 9.64 -4.32 8.49
N GLY A 167 8.93 -4.76 9.54
CA GLY A 167 8.48 -3.91 10.64
C GLY A 167 7.14 -3.19 10.35
N PRO A 168 6.60 -2.42 11.30
CA PRO A 168 5.30 -1.75 11.15
C PRO A 168 5.18 -0.91 9.87
N ALA A 169 4.04 -1.00 9.19
CA ALA A 169 3.80 -0.49 7.83
C ALA A 169 4.67 -1.11 6.71
N GLY A 170 5.43 -2.18 7.01
CA GLY A 170 6.22 -2.92 6.04
C GLY A 170 5.40 -3.63 4.97
N TYR A 171 6.05 -3.90 3.84
CA TYR A 171 5.48 -4.58 2.67
C TYR A 171 6.29 -5.83 2.34
N TYR A 172 5.59 -6.93 2.00
CA TYR A 172 6.19 -8.15 1.45
C TYR A 172 5.15 -8.93 0.63
N GLY A 173 4.79 -8.35 -0.53
CA GLY A 173 3.73 -8.85 -1.42
C GLY A 173 2.34 -8.27 -1.12
N ALA A 174 1.44 -8.33 -2.11
CA ALA A 174 0.02 -7.98 -1.98
C ALA A 174 -0.93 -8.93 -2.76
N ASN A 175 -0.36 -9.93 -3.43
CA ASN A 175 -0.98 -11.06 -4.11
C ASN A 175 0.12 -12.14 -4.27
N LEU A 176 -0.18 -13.26 -4.93
CA LEU A 176 0.77 -14.38 -5.07
C LEU A 176 1.99 -14.00 -5.92
N ASP A 177 1.78 -13.31 -7.05
CA ASP A 177 2.87 -12.87 -7.94
C ASP A 177 3.81 -11.89 -7.21
N ALA A 178 3.26 -10.90 -6.51
CA ALA A 178 4.04 -9.92 -5.77
C ALA A 178 4.71 -10.52 -4.53
N LEU A 179 4.20 -11.61 -3.96
CA LEU A 179 4.89 -12.38 -2.92
C LEU A 179 6.09 -13.13 -3.53
N HIS A 180 5.89 -13.79 -4.67
CA HIS A 180 6.98 -14.43 -5.43
C HIS A 180 8.08 -13.42 -5.82
N ASP A 181 7.71 -12.24 -6.30
CA ASP A 181 8.67 -11.14 -6.57
C ASP A 181 9.44 -10.70 -5.31
N CYS A 182 8.77 -10.65 -4.15
CA CYS A 182 9.45 -10.30 -2.89
C CYS A 182 10.43 -11.39 -2.44
N LEU A 183 10.07 -12.66 -2.64
CA LEU A 183 10.93 -13.82 -2.34
C LEU A 183 12.15 -13.91 -3.28
N ALA A 184 12.11 -13.32 -4.47
CA ALA A 184 13.27 -13.26 -5.37
C ALA A 184 14.41 -12.34 -4.88
N GLY A 185 14.09 -11.36 -4.01
CA GLY A 185 15.06 -10.42 -3.42
C GLY A 185 14.75 -8.94 -3.69
N GLY A 186 15.47 -8.04 -3.02
CA GLY A 186 15.32 -6.59 -3.16
C GLY A 186 14.12 -5.97 -2.44
N PHE A 187 13.44 -6.71 -1.56
CA PHE A 187 12.29 -6.24 -0.76
C PHE A 187 12.45 -6.48 0.75
N GLY A 188 13.70 -6.59 1.24
CA GLY A 188 14.00 -6.88 2.65
C GLY A 188 14.61 -8.28 2.83
N PRO A 189 14.05 -9.16 3.68
CA PRO A 189 14.59 -10.50 3.85
C PRO A 189 14.52 -11.30 2.54
N ARG A 190 15.67 -11.79 2.09
CA ARG A 190 15.79 -12.71 0.97
C ARG A 190 15.98 -14.14 1.51
N PRO A 191 15.18 -15.11 1.03
CA PRO A 191 15.36 -16.52 1.38
C PRO A 191 16.79 -17.04 1.07
N PRO A 192 17.28 -18.06 1.80
CA PRO A 192 16.57 -18.79 2.86
C PRO A 192 16.52 -18.04 4.20
N PHE A 193 15.40 -18.16 4.91
CA PHE A 193 15.23 -17.69 6.30
C PHE A 193 14.17 -18.53 7.03
N ARG A 194 14.01 -18.32 8.35
CA ARG A 194 12.95 -18.99 9.15
C ARG A 194 11.77 -18.06 9.41
N LEU A 195 10.56 -18.59 9.31
CA LEU A 195 9.31 -17.90 9.63
C LEU A 195 8.55 -18.69 10.70
N ARG A 196 8.45 -18.15 11.91
CA ARG A 196 7.64 -18.71 13.00
C ARG A 196 6.24 -18.12 12.91
N TRP A 197 5.27 -18.96 12.59
CA TRP A 197 3.89 -18.57 12.37
C TRP A 197 3.06 -18.93 13.60
N HIS A 198 2.89 -17.95 14.48
CA HIS A 198 2.12 -18.10 15.70
C HIS A 198 0.61 -18.06 15.40
N HIS A 199 -0.18 -18.88 16.08
CA HIS A 199 -1.64 -18.96 15.89
C HIS A 199 -2.04 -19.34 14.45
N ALA A 200 -1.27 -20.23 13.81
CA ALA A 200 -1.49 -20.62 12.41
C ALA A 200 -2.89 -21.23 12.14
N ALA A 201 -3.49 -21.86 13.16
CA ALA A 201 -4.85 -22.39 13.13
C ALA A 201 -5.92 -21.37 12.66
N VAL A 202 -5.74 -20.07 12.92
CA VAL A 202 -6.67 -19.02 12.46
C VAL A 202 -6.62 -18.91 10.93
N ALA A 203 -5.41 -18.82 10.36
CA ALA A 203 -5.23 -18.80 8.91
C ALA A 203 -5.73 -20.11 8.27
N ARG A 204 -5.46 -21.26 8.90
CA ARG A 204 -5.96 -22.58 8.43
C ARG A 204 -7.49 -22.59 8.32
N ALA A 205 -8.21 -22.12 9.34
CA ALA A 205 -9.66 -22.08 9.35
C ALA A 205 -10.27 -21.09 8.34
N HIS A 206 -9.69 -19.89 8.18
CA HIS A 206 -10.27 -18.82 7.36
C HIS A 206 -9.77 -18.76 5.92
N LEU A 207 -8.52 -19.18 5.67
CA LEU A 207 -7.84 -19.08 4.38
C LEU A 207 -7.61 -20.43 3.69
N GLY A 208 -7.57 -21.53 4.46
CA GLY A 208 -7.47 -22.89 3.91
C GLY A 208 -8.63 -23.24 2.95
N PRO A 209 -9.91 -23.05 3.34
CA PRO A 209 -11.07 -23.34 2.47
C PRO A 209 -11.23 -22.39 1.27
N ARG A 210 -10.40 -21.35 1.14
CA ARG A 210 -10.53 -20.39 0.04
C ARG A 210 -9.80 -20.93 -1.20
N PRO A 211 -10.43 -20.96 -2.38
CA PRO A 211 -9.74 -21.35 -3.60
C PRO A 211 -8.63 -20.34 -3.97
N THR A 212 -7.59 -20.84 -4.63
CA THR A 212 -6.53 -20.02 -5.21
C THR A 212 -7.08 -19.27 -6.44
N PRO A 213 -6.81 -17.96 -6.61
CA PRO A 213 -7.16 -17.25 -7.84
C PRO A 213 -6.52 -17.93 -9.06
N GLY A 214 -7.34 -18.32 -10.04
CA GLY A 214 -6.89 -19.06 -11.24
C GLY A 214 -6.81 -20.58 -11.08
N ASP A 215 -6.78 -21.12 -9.85
CA ASP A 215 -6.82 -22.56 -9.57
C ASP A 215 -7.82 -22.87 -8.44
N PRO A 216 -9.10 -23.16 -8.79
CA PRO A 216 -10.12 -23.47 -7.80
C PRO A 216 -9.90 -24.77 -7.01
N GLN A 217 -9.01 -25.66 -7.45
CA GLN A 217 -8.77 -26.95 -6.78
C GLN A 217 -7.74 -26.84 -5.65
N ARG A 218 -6.97 -25.76 -5.60
CA ARG A 218 -5.89 -25.57 -4.63
C ARG A 218 -6.25 -24.53 -3.56
N GLY A 219 -6.08 -24.87 -2.28
CA GLY A 219 -6.30 -23.96 -1.16
C GLY A 219 -5.32 -22.77 -1.20
N PHE A 220 -5.83 -21.56 -0.98
CA PHE A 220 -5.05 -20.32 -1.06
C PHE A 220 -3.89 -20.30 -0.05
N LEU A 221 -4.12 -20.76 1.19
CA LEU A 221 -3.06 -20.84 2.20
C LEU A 221 -1.97 -21.85 1.81
N ASP A 222 -2.35 -23.00 1.25
CA ASP A 222 -1.39 -24.03 0.82
C ASP A 222 -0.55 -23.56 -0.37
N THR A 223 -1.13 -22.76 -1.28
CA THR A 223 -0.39 -22.05 -2.33
C THR A 223 0.66 -21.11 -1.75
N VAL A 224 0.30 -20.30 -0.73
CA VAL A 224 1.25 -19.41 -0.05
C VAL A 224 2.37 -20.18 0.63
N LEU A 225 2.05 -21.26 1.35
CA LEU A 225 3.04 -22.07 2.05
C LEU A 225 3.97 -22.82 1.10
N THR A 226 3.47 -23.24 -0.06
CA THR A 226 4.31 -23.81 -1.12
C THR A 226 5.26 -22.75 -1.69
N LEU A 227 4.79 -21.54 -2.02
CA LEU A 227 5.67 -20.46 -2.51
C LEU A 227 6.78 -20.12 -1.51
N LEU A 228 6.45 -20.07 -0.21
CA LEU A 228 7.43 -19.88 0.86
C LEU A 228 8.44 -21.03 0.89
N GLY A 229 7.98 -22.29 0.86
CA GLY A 229 8.83 -23.48 0.89
C GLY A 229 9.74 -23.63 -0.33
N GLU A 230 9.22 -23.41 -1.54
CA GLU A 230 9.96 -23.46 -2.81
C GLU A 230 11.05 -22.37 -2.88
N ALA A 231 10.78 -21.20 -2.31
CA ALA A 231 11.79 -20.15 -2.15
C ALA A 231 12.85 -20.46 -1.07
N GLY A 232 12.66 -21.50 -0.24
CA GLY A 232 13.58 -21.87 0.83
C GLY A 232 13.30 -21.19 2.17
N VAL A 233 12.08 -20.69 2.40
CA VAL A 233 11.62 -20.22 3.71
C VAL A 233 11.17 -21.41 4.55
N ALA A 234 11.88 -21.66 5.66
CA ALA A 234 11.50 -22.68 6.62
C ALA A 234 10.39 -22.14 7.54
N VAL A 235 9.14 -22.51 7.24
CA VAL A 235 7.97 -22.16 8.06
C VAL A 235 7.81 -23.14 9.22
N THR A 236 7.49 -22.64 10.41
CA THR A 236 7.08 -23.44 11.56
C THR A 236 5.76 -22.89 12.08
N GLU A 237 4.69 -23.70 12.01
CA GLU A 237 3.35 -23.33 12.49
C GLU A 237 3.21 -23.69 13.99
N GLU A 238 2.82 -22.71 14.81
CA GLU A 238 2.58 -22.79 16.26
C GLU A 238 1.13 -22.35 16.60
#